data_AF-A0A929BS14-F1
#
_entry.id   AF-A0A929BS14-F1
#
_cell.length_a   1.000
_cell.length_b   1.000
_cell.length_c   1.000
_cell.angle_alpha   90.00
_cell.angle_beta   90.00
_cell.angle_gamma   90.00
#
_symmetry.space_group_name_H-M   'P 1'
#
loop_
_entity.id
_entity.type
_entity.pdbx_description
1 polymer ?
#
loop_
_entity_poly.entity_id
_entity_poly.type
_entity_poly.pdbx_seq_one_letter_code
_entity_poly.pdbx_strand_id
1 'polypeptide(L)'
;IFSALERIIPEIEDIQRRRGVLHYVGEQALSGFSLVEANEFRQWVRGALSHYWGGPKLATSPLLSLHVVGRVARERDGDAMKGLRTVLKQAIERLRPDGQRQMTAPEWVLYNILELKFLQGRRVREIARRLAMSESDLYRKQRIAIEAVSQTLAEMEREELSNGNADSLPSQGGREEGTPV
;
A
#
# COMPACT_ATOMS: atom_id res chain seq x y z
N ILE A 1 -49.91 8.66 3.63
CA ILE A 1 -48.70 7.81 3.74
C ILE A 1 -48.07 7.80 2.34
N PHE A 2 -46.79 8.18 2.25
CA PHE A 2 -45.97 8.46 1.05
C PHE A 2 -46.16 9.80 0.33
N SER A 3 -45.47 10.83 0.85
CA SER A 3 -45.13 12.07 0.11
C SER A 3 -43.62 12.26 0.15
N ALA A 4 -42.86 11.35 -0.48
CA ALA A 4 -41.41 11.48 -0.56
C ALA A 4 -40.83 10.66 -1.71
N LEU A 5 -41.17 11.02 -2.96
CA LEU A 5 -40.36 10.57 -4.10
C LEU A 5 -40.54 11.46 -5.33
N GLU A 6 -40.30 12.77 -5.23
CA GLU A 6 -40.28 13.58 -6.46
C GLU A 6 -39.48 14.88 -6.36
N ARG A 7 -38.17 14.77 -6.07
CA ARG A 7 -37.23 15.79 -6.53
C ARG A 7 -35.79 15.28 -6.55
N ILE A 8 -35.43 14.71 -7.69
CA ILE A 8 -34.06 14.44 -8.09
C ILE A 8 -33.60 15.68 -8.91
N ILE A 9 -32.42 16.20 -8.54
CA ILE A 9 -31.55 17.22 -9.21
C ILE A 9 -31.99 18.69 -8.95
N PRO A 10 -31.14 19.55 -8.34
CA PRO A 10 -29.81 19.99 -8.81
C PRO A 10 -28.72 19.94 -7.69
N GLU A 11 -27.40 20.10 -7.87
CA GLU A 11 -26.57 20.80 -8.86
C GLU A 11 -25.12 20.28 -8.69
N ILE A 12 -24.35 20.18 -9.79
CA ILE A 12 -23.04 19.48 -9.87
C ILE A 12 -21.85 20.39 -9.52
N GLU A 13 -21.98 21.42 -8.68
CA GLU A 13 -20.88 22.40 -8.51
C GLU A 13 -20.32 22.60 -7.09
N ASP A 14 -20.86 21.94 -6.06
CA ASP A 14 -20.35 22.09 -4.67
C ASP A 14 -19.52 20.91 -4.13
N ILE A 15 -19.27 19.88 -4.96
CA ILE A 15 -18.67 18.61 -4.53
C ILE A 15 -17.13 18.69 -4.30
N GLN A 16 -16.47 19.74 -4.78
CA GLN A 16 -15.01 19.89 -4.62
C GLN A 16 -14.62 20.39 -3.22
N ARG A 17 -15.45 21.17 -2.53
CA ARG A 17 -15.11 21.76 -1.22
C ARG A 17 -15.35 20.83 -0.03
N ARG A 18 -16.29 19.88 -0.14
CA ARG A 18 -16.61 18.91 0.94
C ARG A 18 -15.73 17.65 0.95
N ARG A 19 -14.89 17.45 -0.07
CA ARG A 19 -14.05 16.23 -0.17
C ARG A 19 -12.86 16.24 0.80
N GLY A 20 -12.44 17.41 1.29
CA GLY A 20 -11.42 17.53 2.33
C GLY A 20 -11.93 17.17 3.73
N VAL A 21 -13.19 17.48 4.05
CA VAL A 21 -13.75 17.27 5.40
C VAL A 21 -14.22 15.82 5.61
N LEU A 22 -14.68 15.14 4.55
CA LEU A 22 -15.08 13.73 4.64
C LEU A 22 -13.91 12.75 4.74
N HIS A 23 -12.71 13.09 4.23
CA HIS A 23 -11.51 12.27 4.46
C HIS A 23 -11.09 12.33 5.93
N TYR A 24 -11.13 13.51 6.54
CA TYR A 24 -10.68 13.70 7.92
C TYR A 24 -11.58 13.01 8.96
N VAL A 25 -12.89 12.95 8.72
CA VAL A 25 -13.83 12.26 9.63
C VAL A 25 -13.75 10.73 9.48
N GLY A 26 -13.31 10.22 8.32
CA GLY A 26 -13.04 8.79 8.12
C GLY A 26 -11.77 8.30 8.82
N GLU A 27 -10.71 9.12 8.87
CA GLU A 27 -9.44 8.79 9.55
C GLU A 27 -9.63 8.51 11.05
N GLN A 28 -10.53 9.25 11.73
CA GLN A 28 -10.80 9.05 13.15
C GLN A 28 -11.65 7.81 13.45
N ALA A 29 -12.55 7.41 12.54
CA ALA A 29 -13.33 6.18 12.69
C ALA A 29 -12.52 4.91 12.37
N LEU A 30 -11.50 5.03 11.50
CA LEU A 30 -10.54 3.96 11.19
C LEU A 30 -9.38 3.87 12.18
N SER A 31 -9.19 4.87 13.05
CA SER A 31 -8.12 4.86 14.06
C SER A 31 -8.24 3.70 15.07
N GLY A 32 -9.39 3.04 15.16
CA GLY A 32 -9.57 1.81 15.96
C GLY A 32 -9.34 0.50 15.20
N PHE A 33 -9.28 0.53 13.86
CA PHE A 33 -9.11 -0.64 13.00
C PHE A 33 -7.90 -0.46 12.08
N SER A 34 -6.78 -1.03 12.48
CA SER A 34 -5.58 -1.09 11.65
C SER A 34 -5.85 -1.87 10.36
N LEU A 35 -5.84 -1.20 9.21
CA LEU A 35 -6.11 -1.83 7.91
C LEU A 35 -5.17 -3.02 7.63
N VAL A 36 -3.95 -2.96 8.16
CA VAL A 36 -2.94 -4.01 8.01
C VAL A 36 -3.20 -5.24 8.89
N GLU A 37 -4.08 -5.14 9.89
CA GLU A 37 -4.53 -6.24 10.74
C GLU A 37 -5.78 -6.95 10.20
N ALA A 38 -6.44 -6.37 9.18
CA ALA A 38 -7.59 -6.99 8.54
C ALA A 38 -7.23 -8.35 7.94
N ASN A 39 -8.10 -9.35 8.11
CA ASN A 39 -7.90 -10.69 7.57
C ASN A 39 -7.82 -10.69 6.02
N GLU A 40 -8.47 -9.71 5.39
CA GLU A 40 -8.52 -9.48 3.95
C GLU A 40 -7.29 -8.75 3.40
N PHE A 41 -6.40 -8.24 4.26
CA PHE A 41 -5.27 -7.39 3.83
C PHE A 41 -4.43 -8.04 2.73
N ARG A 42 -4.09 -9.33 2.91
CA ARG A 42 -3.37 -10.14 1.93
C ARG A 42 -4.12 -10.27 0.60
N GLN A 43 -5.45 -10.36 0.65
CA GLN A 43 -6.29 -10.43 -0.55
C GLN A 43 -6.26 -9.10 -1.32
N TRP A 44 -6.28 -7.97 -0.63
CA TRP A 44 -6.14 -6.65 -1.25
C TRP A 44 -4.76 -6.47 -1.88
N VAL A 45 -3.69 -6.89 -1.21
CA VAL A 45 -2.32 -6.87 -1.76
C VAL A 45 -2.24 -7.73 -3.02
N ARG A 46 -2.75 -8.96 -2.98
CA ARG A 46 -2.84 -9.82 -4.18
C ARG A 46 -3.61 -9.14 -5.31
N GLY A 47 -4.75 -8.51 -4.99
CA GLY A 47 -5.62 -7.81 -5.94
C GLY A 47 -4.89 -6.67 -6.64
N ALA A 48 -4.21 -5.83 -5.85
CA ALA A 48 -3.43 -4.70 -6.31
C ALA A 48 -2.24 -5.15 -7.18
N LEU A 49 -1.45 -6.15 -6.74
CA LEU A 49 -0.34 -6.71 -7.52
C LEU A 49 -0.82 -7.28 -8.86
N SER A 50 -1.95 -7.99 -8.86
CA SER A 50 -2.53 -8.56 -10.10
C SER A 50 -2.99 -7.50 -11.10
N HIS A 51 -3.29 -6.28 -10.64
CA HIS A 51 -3.75 -5.16 -11.46
C HIS A 51 -2.75 -3.99 -11.45
N TYR A 52 -1.47 -4.29 -11.22
CA TYR A 52 -0.40 -3.29 -11.07
C TYR A 52 -0.32 -2.31 -12.25
N TRP A 53 -0.58 -2.79 -13.48
CA TRP A 53 -0.51 -2.02 -14.72
C TRP A 53 -1.80 -1.26 -15.10
N GLY A 54 -2.78 -1.19 -14.20
CA GLY A 54 -3.99 -0.38 -14.40
C GLY A 54 -5.24 -1.24 -14.57
N GLY A 55 -5.82 -1.64 -13.44
CA GLY A 55 -7.15 -2.24 -13.39
C GLY A 55 -7.91 -1.85 -12.13
N PRO A 56 -9.23 -2.13 -12.08
CA PRO A 56 -10.12 -1.60 -11.05
C PRO A 56 -9.68 -1.95 -9.64
N LYS A 57 -9.11 -3.15 -9.42
CA LYS A 57 -8.66 -3.59 -8.08
C LYS A 57 -7.48 -2.79 -7.50
N LEU A 58 -6.74 -2.05 -8.32
CA LEU A 58 -5.72 -1.10 -7.86
C LEU A 58 -6.36 0.25 -7.53
N ALA A 59 -7.26 0.72 -8.41
CA ALA A 59 -7.92 2.03 -8.30
C ALA A 59 -8.96 2.13 -7.17
N THR A 60 -9.56 1.00 -6.79
CA THR A 60 -10.55 0.92 -5.71
C THR A 60 -10.01 0.16 -4.50
N SER A 61 -8.69 0.01 -4.40
CA SER A 61 -8.07 -0.76 -3.33
C SER A 61 -8.19 -0.03 -2.00
N PRO A 62 -8.62 -0.68 -0.91
CA PRO A 62 -8.51 -0.11 0.43
C PRO A 62 -7.08 0.29 0.79
N LEU A 63 -6.07 -0.32 0.15
CA LEU A 63 -4.65 0.03 0.35
C LEU A 63 -4.31 1.48 -0.04
N LEU A 64 -5.18 2.18 -0.78
CA LEU A 64 -5.00 3.59 -1.11
C LEU A 64 -5.08 4.50 0.13
N SER A 65 -5.71 4.05 1.22
CA SER A 65 -5.83 4.81 2.47
C SER A 65 -4.68 4.57 3.46
N LEU A 66 -3.66 3.80 3.08
CA LEU A 66 -2.46 3.62 3.91
C LEU A 66 -1.69 4.94 4.04
N HIS A 67 -1.18 5.23 5.22
CA HIS A 67 -0.40 6.45 5.51
C HIS A 67 0.86 6.49 4.66
N VAL A 68 1.55 5.36 4.52
CA VAL A 68 2.76 5.26 3.69
C VAL A 68 2.45 5.56 2.21
N VAL A 69 1.26 5.20 1.74
CA VAL A 69 0.79 5.53 0.39
C VAL A 69 0.50 7.02 0.27
N GLY A 70 -0.19 7.60 1.25
CA GLY A 70 -0.44 9.03 1.32
C GLY A 70 0.84 9.87 1.30
N ARG A 71 1.87 9.48 2.06
CA ARG A 71 3.19 10.14 2.04
C ARG A 71 3.84 10.09 0.67
N VAL A 72 3.97 8.89 0.09
CA VAL A 72 4.62 8.73 -1.23
C VAL A 72 3.82 9.41 -2.35
N ALA A 73 2.48 9.47 -2.23
CA ALA A 73 1.65 10.20 -3.19
C ALA A 73 1.89 11.71 -3.14
N ARG A 74 2.06 12.30 -1.94
CA ARG A 74 2.40 13.73 -1.77
C ARG A 74 3.71 14.10 -2.45
N GLU A 75 4.69 13.19 -2.45
CA GLU A 75 5.97 13.36 -3.16
C GLU A 75 5.85 13.25 -4.70
N ARG A 76 4.72 12.76 -5.22
CA ARG A 76 4.50 12.43 -6.63
C ARG A 76 3.19 13.00 -7.17
N ASP A 77 3.05 14.32 -7.11
CA ASP A 77 1.93 15.10 -7.65
C ASP A 77 0.55 14.81 -7.01
N GLY A 78 0.50 14.14 -5.86
CA GLY A 78 -0.74 13.82 -5.14
C GLY A 78 -1.54 12.65 -5.71
N ASP A 79 -0.99 11.90 -6.68
CA ASP A 79 -1.67 10.75 -7.28
C ASP A 79 -1.53 9.50 -6.39
N ALA A 80 -2.59 9.19 -5.64
CA ALA A 80 -2.64 8.03 -4.75
C ALA A 80 -2.39 6.69 -5.45
N MET A 81 -2.78 6.54 -6.73
CA MET A 81 -2.54 5.31 -7.48
C MET A 81 -1.07 5.17 -7.86
N LYS A 82 -0.40 6.27 -8.26
CA LYS A 82 1.06 6.30 -8.42
C LYS A 82 1.76 6.04 -7.09
N GLY A 83 1.26 6.61 -6.00
CA GLY A 83 1.73 6.35 -4.64
C GLY A 83 1.71 4.85 -4.32
N LEU A 84 0.54 4.21 -4.45
CA LEU A 84 0.38 2.78 -4.16
C LEU A 84 1.28 1.90 -5.04
N ARG A 85 1.40 2.18 -6.35
CA ARG A 85 2.34 1.45 -7.21
C ARG A 85 3.79 1.58 -6.77
N THR A 86 4.16 2.77 -6.31
CA THR A 86 5.51 3.05 -5.84
C THR A 86 5.79 2.31 -4.54
N VAL A 87 4.85 2.36 -3.58
CA VAL A 87 4.95 1.63 -2.31
C VAL A 87 5.00 0.11 -2.54
N LEU A 88 4.14 -0.45 -3.39
CA LEU A 88 4.19 -1.89 -3.72
C LEU A 88 5.52 -2.29 -4.37
N LYS A 89 6.07 -1.44 -5.23
CA LYS A 89 7.40 -1.67 -5.81
C LYS A 89 8.48 -1.63 -4.73
N GLN A 90 8.44 -0.66 -3.82
CA GLN A 90 9.37 -0.57 -2.68
C GLN A 90 9.28 -1.81 -1.78
N ALA A 91 8.08 -2.28 -1.47
CA ALA A 91 7.88 -3.51 -0.70
C ALA A 91 8.48 -4.74 -1.39
N ILE A 92 8.34 -4.87 -2.72
CA ILE A 92 8.99 -5.94 -3.49
C ILE A 92 10.52 -5.78 -3.46
N GLU A 93 11.04 -4.56 -3.61
CA GLU A 93 12.49 -4.31 -3.60
C GLU A 93 13.13 -4.58 -2.24
N ARG A 94 12.42 -4.38 -1.11
CA ARG A 94 12.90 -4.76 0.23
C ARG A 94 13.10 -6.28 0.39
N LEU A 95 12.45 -7.10 -0.44
CA LEU A 95 12.61 -8.56 -0.46
C LEU A 95 13.77 -9.03 -1.35
N ARG A 96 14.51 -8.11 -1.98
CA ARG A 96 15.62 -8.43 -2.85
C ARG A 96 16.80 -8.98 -2.01
N PRO A 97 17.31 -10.19 -2.31
CA PRO A 97 18.50 -10.69 -1.66
C PRO A 97 19.76 -9.92 -2.07
N ASP A 98 20.79 -10.02 -1.23
CA ASP A 98 22.11 -9.49 -1.52
C ASP A 98 22.83 -10.29 -2.63
N GLY A 99 23.80 -9.63 -3.26
CA GLY A 99 24.67 -10.24 -4.25
C GLY A 99 24.13 -10.20 -5.69
N GLN A 100 24.76 -10.98 -6.56
CA GLN A 100 24.40 -11.04 -7.96
C GLN A 100 23.10 -11.84 -8.14
N ARG A 101 22.21 -11.32 -8.98
CA ARG A 101 20.91 -11.94 -9.24
C ARG A 101 21.07 -13.34 -9.84
N GLN A 102 20.49 -14.32 -9.18
CA GLN A 102 20.43 -15.71 -9.66
C GLN A 102 18.98 -16.11 -9.92
N MET A 103 18.69 -16.73 -11.08
CA MET A 103 17.31 -17.07 -11.45
C MET A 103 16.78 -18.29 -10.69
N THR A 104 17.65 -19.25 -10.38
CA THR A 104 17.27 -20.55 -9.82
C THR A 104 17.70 -20.75 -8.37
N ALA A 105 18.45 -19.80 -7.79
CA ALA A 105 18.91 -19.90 -6.42
C ALA A 105 17.73 -19.72 -5.44
N PRO A 106 17.56 -20.58 -4.42
CA PRO A 106 16.40 -20.60 -3.54
C PRO A 106 16.05 -19.24 -2.92
N GLU A 107 17.05 -18.49 -2.49
CA GLU A 107 16.95 -17.17 -1.86
C GLU A 107 16.38 -16.11 -2.82
N TRP A 108 16.63 -16.24 -4.13
CA TRP A 108 16.15 -15.32 -5.16
C TRP A 108 14.77 -15.66 -5.70
N VAL A 109 14.25 -16.87 -5.46
CA VAL A 109 13.05 -17.37 -6.14
C VAL A 109 11.84 -16.47 -5.87
N LEU A 110 11.57 -16.08 -4.63
CA LEU A 110 10.38 -15.28 -4.31
C LEU A 110 10.44 -13.89 -4.97
N TYR A 111 11.58 -13.21 -4.86
CA TYR A 111 11.81 -11.93 -5.53
C TYR A 111 11.66 -12.04 -7.06
N ASN A 112 12.26 -13.06 -7.67
CA ASN A 112 12.16 -13.29 -9.10
C ASN A 112 10.72 -13.54 -9.54
N ILE A 113 9.93 -14.29 -8.76
CA ILE A 113 8.50 -14.50 -9.05
C ILE A 113 7.77 -13.16 -9.04
N LEU A 114 7.97 -12.33 -8.02
CA LEU A 114 7.30 -11.03 -7.89
C LEU A 114 7.63 -10.11 -9.07
N GLU A 115 8.92 -9.96 -9.34
CA GLU A 115 9.41 -9.07 -10.39
C GLU A 115 8.96 -9.54 -11.78
N LEU A 116 9.15 -10.82 -12.11
CA LEU A 116 8.74 -11.34 -13.41
C LEU A 116 7.22 -11.32 -13.58
N LYS A 117 6.46 -11.72 -12.55
CA LYS A 117 5.00 -11.88 -12.68
C LYS A 117 4.25 -10.56 -12.68
N PHE A 118 4.59 -9.67 -11.75
CA PHE A 118 3.79 -8.47 -11.47
C PHE A 118 4.44 -7.22 -12.06
N LEU A 119 5.75 -7.05 -11.89
CA LEU A 119 6.45 -5.89 -12.45
C LEU A 119 6.73 -6.03 -13.94
N GLN A 120 7.01 -7.23 -14.46
CA GLN A 120 7.25 -7.42 -15.89
C GLN A 120 6.04 -7.98 -16.66
N GLY A 121 4.98 -8.40 -15.96
CA GLY A 121 3.76 -8.92 -16.59
C GLY A 121 3.95 -10.25 -17.34
N ARG A 122 4.99 -11.03 -17.00
CA ARG A 122 5.33 -12.28 -17.70
C ARG A 122 4.25 -13.36 -17.48
N ARG A 123 4.16 -14.28 -18.45
CA ARG A 123 3.21 -15.40 -18.38
C ARG A 123 3.74 -16.51 -17.47
N VAL A 124 2.85 -17.19 -16.75
CA VAL A 124 3.18 -18.26 -15.79
C VAL A 124 4.12 -19.31 -16.39
N ARG A 125 3.80 -19.82 -17.58
CA ARG A 125 4.63 -20.81 -18.27
C ARG A 125 6.05 -20.32 -18.59
N GLU A 126 6.21 -19.04 -18.92
CA GLU A 126 7.52 -18.45 -19.19
C GLU A 126 8.34 -18.34 -17.90
N ILE A 127 7.71 -17.90 -16.82
CA ILE A 127 8.34 -17.77 -15.51
C ILE A 127 8.78 -19.14 -15.00
N ALA A 128 7.90 -20.14 -15.04
CA ALA A 128 8.19 -21.50 -14.61
C ALA A 128 9.43 -22.07 -15.32
N ARG A 129 9.52 -21.90 -16.65
CA ARG A 129 10.71 -22.28 -17.42
C ARG A 129 11.96 -21.52 -16.98
N ARG A 130 11.87 -20.20 -16.83
CA ARG A 130 13.01 -19.34 -16.48
C ARG A 130 13.56 -19.64 -15.08
N LEU A 131 12.71 -20.06 -14.15
CA LEU A 131 13.08 -20.44 -12.80
C LEU A 131 13.33 -21.95 -12.64
N ALA A 132 13.33 -22.70 -13.75
CA ALA A 132 13.53 -24.16 -13.78
C ALA A 132 12.63 -24.94 -12.80
N MET A 133 11.34 -24.59 -12.75
CA MET A 133 10.36 -25.22 -11.86
C MET A 133 9.05 -25.55 -12.59
N SER A 134 8.22 -26.41 -11.98
CA SER A 134 6.88 -26.69 -12.47
C SER A 134 5.91 -25.53 -12.20
N GLU A 135 4.84 -25.42 -12.97
CA GLU A 135 3.79 -24.40 -12.72
C GLU A 135 3.13 -24.58 -11.34
N SER A 136 2.91 -25.82 -10.91
CA SER A 136 2.37 -26.12 -9.58
C SER A 136 3.28 -25.60 -8.46
N ASP A 137 4.59 -25.75 -8.61
CA ASP A 137 5.55 -25.20 -7.66
C ASP A 137 5.59 -23.68 -7.69
N LEU A 138 5.55 -23.09 -8.89
CA LEU A 138 5.43 -21.65 -9.07
C LEU A 138 4.22 -21.08 -8.33
N TYR A 139 3.04 -21.68 -8.47
CA TYR A 139 1.83 -21.20 -7.79
C TYR A 139 1.95 -21.24 -6.27
N ARG A 140 2.59 -22.27 -5.70
CA ARG A 140 2.85 -22.34 -4.25
C ARG A 140 3.80 -21.23 -3.82
N LYS A 141 4.93 -21.06 -4.51
CA LYS A 141 5.92 -20.03 -4.18
C LYS A 141 5.37 -18.62 -4.40
N GLN A 142 4.50 -18.43 -5.39
CA GLN A 142 3.81 -17.16 -5.60
C GLN A 142 2.92 -16.79 -4.41
N ARG A 143 2.23 -17.74 -3.78
CA ARG A 143 1.44 -17.47 -2.57
C ARG A 143 2.32 -16.98 -1.42
N ILE A 144 3.47 -17.62 -1.22
CA ILE A 144 4.46 -17.23 -0.21
C ILE A 144 5.06 -15.84 -0.53
N ALA A 145 5.34 -15.57 -1.80
CA ALA A 145 5.87 -14.27 -2.21
C ALA A 145 4.88 -13.12 -1.96
N ILE A 146 3.59 -13.33 -2.24
CA ILE A 146 2.53 -12.33 -1.94
C ILE A 146 2.40 -12.11 -0.43
N GLU A 147 2.53 -13.16 0.37
CA GLU A 147 2.56 -13.06 1.83
C GLU A 147 3.72 -12.19 2.32
N ALA A 148 4.93 -12.45 1.82
CA ALA A 148 6.11 -11.66 2.15
C ALA A 148 5.92 -10.17 1.81
N VAL A 149 5.35 -9.86 0.63
CA VAL A 149 5.03 -8.47 0.25
C VAL A 149 3.97 -7.87 1.18
N SER A 150 2.97 -8.64 1.58
CA SER A 150 1.93 -8.17 2.51
C SER A 150 2.55 -7.81 3.86
N GLN A 151 3.40 -8.69 4.40
CA GLN A 151 4.10 -8.43 5.67
C GLN A 151 4.99 -7.19 5.58
N THR A 152 5.77 -7.07 4.50
CA THR A 152 6.65 -5.91 4.27
C THR A 152 5.85 -4.61 4.15
N LEU A 153 4.71 -4.64 3.44
CA LEU A 153 3.83 -3.47 3.31
C LEU A 153 3.23 -3.06 4.67
N ALA A 154 2.85 -4.04 5.51
CA ALA A 154 2.36 -3.78 6.84
C ALA A 154 3.44 -3.17 7.76
N GLU A 155 4.70 -3.61 7.62
CA GLU A 155 5.84 -3.01 8.31
C GLU A 155 6.08 -1.57 7.88
N MET A 156 6.07 -1.31 6.57
CA MET A 156 6.18 0.04 6.01
C MET A 156 5.09 0.99 6.54
N GLU A 157 3.86 0.51 6.70
CA GLU A 157 2.77 1.30 7.29
C GLU A 157 3.01 1.59 8.78
N ARG A 158 3.44 0.58 9.55
CA ARG A 158 3.75 0.76 10.97
C ARG A 158 4.93 1.71 11.21
N GLU A 159 5.97 1.63 10.36
CA GLU A 159 7.10 2.58 10.37
C GLU A 159 6.61 4.02 10.14
N GLU A 160 5.72 4.23 9.16
CA GLU A 160 5.14 5.55 8.87
C GLU A 160 4.33 6.10 10.05
N LEU A 161 3.47 5.28 10.66
CA LEU A 161 2.67 5.66 11.82
C LEU A 161 3.54 6.01 13.04
N SER A 162 4.63 5.27 13.25
CA SER A 162 5.59 5.58 14.31
C SER A 162 6.32 6.91 14.08
N ASN A 163 6.70 7.20 12.82
CA ASN A 163 7.40 8.44 12.49
C ASN A 163 6.48 9.66 12.60
N GLY A 164 5.21 9.54 12.20
CA GLY A 164 4.22 10.62 12.36
C GLY A 164 3.93 10.98 13.82
N ASN A 165 3.99 10.00 14.73
CA ASN A 165 3.87 10.23 16.17
C ASN A 165 5.13 10.89 16.77
N ALA A 166 6.32 10.64 16.21
CA ALA A 166 7.56 11.25 16.70
C ALA A 166 7.67 12.74 16.33
N ASP A 167 7.22 13.12 15.13
CA ASP A 167 7.18 14.52 14.67
C ASP A 167 6.15 15.40 15.42
N SER A 168 5.21 14.79 16.15
CA SER A 168 4.15 15.49 16.88
C SER A 168 4.43 15.70 18.37
N LEU A 169 5.60 15.31 18.89
CA LEU A 169 6.06 15.70 20.24
C LEU A 169 6.73 17.09 20.20
N PRO A 170 6.15 18.14 20.81
CA PRO A 170 6.81 19.43 20.91
C PRO A 170 8.03 19.32 21.81
N SER A 171 9.17 19.83 21.33
CA SER A 171 10.38 20.05 22.10
C SER A 171 10.07 20.99 23.27
N GLN A 172 9.76 20.44 24.44
CA GLN A 172 9.78 21.17 25.72
C GLN A 172 11.24 21.43 26.08
N GLY A 173 11.83 22.44 25.44
CA GLY A 173 13.21 22.88 25.66
C GLY A 173 13.24 24.30 26.21
N GLY A 174 13.56 24.43 27.49
CA GLY A 174 14.24 25.59 28.07
C GLY A 174 13.37 26.78 28.45
N ARG A 175 12.77 26.77 29.65
CA ARG A 175 12.56 28.02 30.39
C ARG A 175 13.68 28.15 31.41
N GLU A 176 14.46 29.20 31.18
CA GLU A 176 15.56 29.70 31.97
C GLU A 176 15.17 29.85 33.44
N GLU A 177 15.89 29.18 34.34
CA GLU A 177 15.96 29.56 35.74
C GLU A 177 16.76 30.86 35.84
N GLY A 178 16.06 31.99 35.74
CA GLY A 178 16.56 33.31 36.11
C GLY A 178 16.00 33.71 37.46
N THR A 179 16.72 33.39 38.54
CA THR A 179 16.46 33.89 39.89
C THR A 179 16.62 35.41 39.94
N PRO A 180 15.65 36.20 40.45
CA PRO A 180 15.93 37.56 40.86
C PRO A 180 16.33 37.62 42.35
N VAL A 181 17.20 38.59 42.61
CA VAL A 181 17.94 38.93 43.83
C VAL A 181 17.06 39.08 45.08
#